data_AF-A0A7X6N9U3-F1
#
_entry.id   AF-A0A7X6N9U3-F1
#
_cell.length_a   1.000
_cell.length_b   1.000
_cell.length_c   1.000
_cell.angle_alpha   90.00
_cell.angle_beta   90.00
_cell.angle_gamma   90.00
#
_symmetry.space_group_name_H-M   'P 1'
#
loop_
_entity.id
_entity.type
_entity.pdbx_description
1 polymer ?
#
loop_
_entity_poly.entity_id
_entity_poly.type
_entity_poly.pdbx_seq_one_letter_code
_entity_poly.pdbx_strand_id
1 'polypeptide(L)'
;MRLWDHPLSENDFRQCLRIATGATIGFTFCKLLDWNYGVFFTVTPMLLLGMVPVMNAHAARQLLVSAVVCGLEVGILGGFFGSHPALMTLIAFVLFLYKFACMSKGSLFLFGANSVLSLSIMLHFASYPTTDLNDLISSNFIANFISVIIAYLVTFCIPDTQPRQPITRPTEPKGSHRMRHEALMGASIATLSFIVFQVFDLQDSMSAQATTILLLFPMHWNGALGYARKRAMGTLLGVTFGIAVQLLLYDWSGLLVLVVPLLWIGAMLFSYLHVKESSGSGVGFGALTTLGILFGQYLAPGNDLIFSAMYRVSSILFAIVATLLTTYLIHRLLNHFKATQFGQ
;
A
#
# COMPACT_ATOMS: atom_id res chain seq x y z
N MET A 1 -7.61 -0.82 25.08
CA MET A 1 -7.17 -1.58 23.89
C MET A 1 -7.78 -3.00 24.00
N ARG A 2 -9.10 -3.14 23.80
CA ARG A 2 -9.85 -4.42 23.88
C ARG A 2 -9.89 -5.14 22.52
N LEU A 3 -8.74 -5.26 21.86
CA LEU A 3 -8.63 -5.86 20.52
C LEU A 3 -8.44 -7.39 20.55
N TRP A 4 -8.38 -7.99 21.74
CA TRP A 4 -7.97 -9.38 21.92
C TRP A 4 -9.11 -10.36 22.18
N ASP A 5 -10.33 -9.87 22.42
CA ASP A 5 -11.45 -10.66 22.96
C ASP A 5 -12.40 -11.25 21.90
N HIS A 6 -12.22 -10.95 20.61
CA HIS A 6 -13.04 -11.55 19.56
C HIS A 6 -12.40 -12.87 19.08
N PRO A 7 -13.06 -14.04 19.26
CA PRO A 7 -12.61 -15.27 18.63
C PRO A 7 -12.75 -15.14 17.11
N LEU A 8 -11.78 -15.65 16.36
CA LEU A 8 -11.87 -15.66 14.90
C LEU A 8 -12.99 -16.59 14.46
N SER A 9 -13.85 -16.11 13.58
CA SER A 9 -14.79 -16.99 12.88
C SER A 9 -14.06 -17.87 11.88
N GLU A 10 -14.70 -18.92 11.42
CA GLU A 10 -14.14 -19.78 10.37
C GLU A 10 -13.89 -18.99 9.06
N ASN A 11 -14.78 -18.05 8.73
CA ASN A 11 -14.62 -17.14 7.59
C ASN A 11 -13.39 -16.24 7.74
N ASP A 12 -13.08 -15.80 8.96
CA ASP A 12 -11.91 -14.97 9.23
C ASP A 12 -10.62 -15.75 9.00
N PHE A 13 -10.55 -16.98 9.50
CA PHE A 13 -9.41 -17.87 9.26
C PHE A 13 -9.20 -18.17 7.78
N ARG A 14 -10.30 -18.43 7.04
CA ARG A 14 -10.24 -18.59 5.57
C ARG A 14 -9.74 -17.32 4.89
N GLN A 15 -10.11 -16.13 5.36
CA GLN A 15 -9.57 -14.88 4.82
C GLN A 15 -8.06 -14.77 5.05
N CYS A 16 -7.57 -15.14 6.22
CA CYS A 16 -6.12 -15.19 6.50
C CYS A 16 -5.41 -16.10 5.49
N LEU A 17 -5.94 -17.31 5.28
CA LEU A 17 -5.43 -18.24 4.27
C LEU A 17 -5.42 -17.62 2.88
N ARG A 18 -6.50 -16.92 2.47
CA ARG A 18 -6.55 -16.27 1.16
C ARG A 18 -5.47 -15.20 1.01
N ILE A 19 -5.33 -14.31 2.00
CA ILE A 19 -4.34 -13.24 1.99
C ILE A 19 -2.92 -13.81 1.88
N ALA A 20 -2.59 -14.79 2.72
CA ALA A 20 -1.26 -15.38 2.73
C ALA A 20 -0.96 -16.14 1.42
N THR A 21 -1.85 -17.04 1.00
CA THR A 21 -1.68 -17.80 -0.25
C THR A 21 -1.61 -16.87 -1.46
N GLY A 22 -2.48 -15.88 -1.56
CA GLY A 22 -2.50 -14.96 -2.69
C GLY A 22 -1.22 -14.11 -2.79
N ALA A 23 -0.73 -13.61 -1.66
CA ALA A 23 0.52 -12.87 -1.60
C ALA A 23 1.73 -13.73 -1.99
N THR A 24 1.79 -14.95 -1.46
CA THR A 24 2.86 -15.89 -1.73
C THR A 24 2.87 -16.33 -3.20
N ILE A 25 1.72 -16.62 -3.80
CA ILE A 25 1.65 -16.98 -5.24
C ILE A 25 2.15 -15.83 -6.10
N GLY A 26 1.74 -14.59 -5.81
CA GLY A 26 2.19 -13.42 -6.55
C GLY A 26 3.71 -13.22 -6.45
N PHE A 27 4.26 -13.31 -5.23
CA PHE A 27 5.71 -13.27 -5.00
C PHE A 27 6.45 -14.38 -5.77
N THR A 28 5.99 -15.63 -5.65
CA THR A 28 6.61 -16.78 -6.31
C THR A 28 6.58 -16.63 -7.83
N PHE A 29 5.48 -16.18 -8.40
CA PHE A 29 5.37 -15.98 -9.85
C PHE A 29 6.36 -14.91 -10.35
N CYS A 30 6.47 -13.80 -9.64
CA CYS A 30 7.44 -12.75 -9.95
C CYS A 30 8.89 -13.27 -9.91
N LYS A 31 9.26 -14.03 -8.88
CA LYS A 31 10.63 -14.53 -8.72
C LYS A 31 10.96 -15.70 -9.66
N LEU A 32 9.99 -16.55 -10.01
CA LEU A 32 10.21 -17.65 -10.97
C LEU A 32 10.42 -17.12 -12.40
N LEU A 33 9.80 -16.00 -12.74
CA LEU A 33 9.94 -15.36 -14.05
C LEU A 33 11.02 -14.28 -14.10
N ASP A 34 11.75 -14.10 -13.00
CA ASP A 34 12.81 -13.10 -12.84
C ASP A 34 12.33 -11.67 -13.20
N TRP A 35 11.12 -11.33 -12.78
CA TRP A 35 10.52 -10.01 -13.02
C TRP A 35 10.92 -9.00 -11.95
N ASN A 36 11.05 -7.74 -12.38
CA ASN A 36 11.36 -6.62 -11.50
C ASN A 36 10.13 -6.16 -10.70
N TYR A 37 10.38 -5.27 -9.72
CA TYR A 37 9.32 -4.64 -8.92
C TYR A 37 8.40 -5.64 -8.22
N GLY A 38 8.97 -6.70 -7.62
CA GLY A 38 8.22 -7.76 -6.93
C GLY A 38 7.30 -7.26 -5.81
N VAL A 39 7.49 -6.02 -5.34
CA VAL A 39 6.54 -5.31 -4.48
C VAL A 39 5.13 -5.25 -5.09
N PHE A 40 4.97 -4.98 -6.38
CA PHE A 40 3.65 -4.90 -7.01
C PHE A 40 2.98 -6.27 -7.02
N PHE A 41 3.73 -7.33 -7.30
CA PHE A 41 3.23 -8.70 -7.33
C PHE A 41 2.88 -9.25 -5.95
N THR A 42 3.50 -8.73 -4.90
CA THR A 42 3.31 -9.21 -3.52
C THR A 42 2.28 -8.38 -2.76
N VAL A 43 2.34 -7.04 -2.85
CA VAL A 43 1.50 -6.12 -2.06
C VAL A 43 0.11 -5.94 -2.68
N THR A 44 -0.01 -5.92 -4.00
CA THR A 44 -1.32 -5.77 -4.66
C THR A 44 -2.32 -6.87 -4.30
N PRO A 45 -1.96 -8.18 -4.32
CA PRO A 45 -2.90 -9.22 -3.89
C PRO A 45 -3.17 -9.16 -2.37
N MET A 46 -2.18 -8.76 -1.55
CA MET A 46 -2.41 -8.52 -0.11
C MET A 46 -3.44 -7.41 0.12
N LEU A 47 -3.33 -6.30 -0.61
CA LEU A 47 -4.25 -5.17 -0.51
C LEU A 47 -5.65 -5.57 -0.97
N LEU A 48 -5.75 -6.26 -2.11
CA LEU A 48 -7.03 -6.72 -2.66
C LEU A 48 -7.73 -7.70 -1.70
N LEU A 49 -7.07 -8.78 -1.30
CA LEU A 49 -7.66 -9.81 -0.43
C LEU A 49 -7.80 -9.36 1.03
N GLY A 50 -6.96 -8.41 1.46
CA GLY A 50 -6.98 -7.84 2.80
C GLY A 50 -8.09 -6.82 3.00
N MET A 51 -8.39 -6.00 1.98
CA MET A 51 -9.40 -4.94 2.06
C MET A 51 -10.75 -5.34 1.46
N VAL A 52 -10.80 -6.35 0.58
CA VAL A 52 -12.01 -6.84 -0.09
C VAL A 52 -12.26 -8.29 0.31
N PRO A 53 -12.96 -8.53 1.43
CA PRO A 53 -13.21 -9.89 1.91
C PRO A 53 -14.08 -10.72 0.96
N VAL A 54 -14.97 -10.05 0.20
CA VAL A 54 -15.82 -10.68 -0.82
C VAL A 54 -15.44 -10.15 -2.20
N MET A 55 -14.70 -10.96 -2.95
CA MET A 55 -14.26 -10.60 -4.28
C MET A 55 -15.45 -10.40 -5.21
N ASN A 56 -15.46 -9.30 -5.95
CA ASN A 56 -16.53 -8.94 -6.86
C ASN A 56 -15.98 -8.27 -8.13
N ALA A 57 -16.79 -8.29 -9.19
CA ALA A 57 -16.41 -7.72 -10.48
C ALA A 57 -16.10 -6.22 -10.42
N HIS A 58 -16.73 -5.49 -9.50
CA HIS A 58 -16.49 -4.06 -9.34
C HIS A 58 -15.11 -3.77 -8.73
N ALA A 59 -14.70 -4.52 -7.70
CA ALA A 59 -13.35 -4.44 -7.13
C ALA A 59 -12.28 -4.81 -8.16
N ALA A 60 -12.50 -5.88 -8.94
CA ALA A 60 -11.60 -6.26 -10.04
C ALA A 60 -11.45 -5.12 -11.07
N ARG A 61 -12.56 -4.54 -11.52
CA ARG A 61 -12.55 -3.43 -12.48
C ARG A 61 -11.80 -2.22 -11.95
N GLN A 62 -12.01 -1.85 -10.67
CA GLN A 62 -11.29 -0.72 -10.06
C GLN A 62 -9.78 -0.93 -10.08
N LEU A 63 -9.32 -2.15 -9.78
CA LEU A 63 -7.90 -2.46 -9.74
C LEU A 63 -7.27 -2.44 -11.16
N LEU A 64 -7.93 -3.06 -12.14
CA LEU A 64 -7.45 -3.07 -13.53
C LEU A 64 -7.44 -1.66 -14.14
N VAL A 65 -8.52 -0.89 -13.95
CA VAL A 65 -8.59 0.50 -14.44
C VAL A 65 -7.55 1.36 -13.74
N SER A 66 -7.31 1.17 -12.42
CA SER A 66 -6.23 1.86 -11.70
C SER A 66 -4.87 1.58 -12.33
N ALA A 67 -4.58 0.34 -12.70
CA ALA A 67 -3.30 -0.04 -13.29
C ALA A 67 -3.08 0.63 -14.65
N VAL A 68 -4.10 0.59 -15.52
CA VAL A 68 -4.05 1.24 -16.85
C VAL A 68 -3.89 2.74 -16.71
N VAL A 69 -4.70 3.38 -15.86
CA VAL A 69 -4.67 4.84 -15.71
C VAL A 69 -3.32 5.29 -15.15
N CYS A 70 -2.78 4.67 -14.10
CA CYS A 70 -1.46 5.03 -13.58
C CYS A 70 -0.34 4.78 -14.60
N GLY A 71 -0.42 3.69 -15.36
CA GLY A 71 0.52 3.39 -16.44
C GLY A 71 0.54 4.47 -17.52
N LEU A 72 -0.64 4.88 -17.99
CA LEU A 72 -0.77 5.96 -18.98
C LEU A 72 -0.34 7.32 -18.42
N GLU A 73 -0.72 7.64 -17.18
CA GLU A 73 -0.30 8.88 -16.51
C GLU A 73 1.23 8.97 -16.44
N VAL A 74 1.91 7.92 -15.98
CA VAL A 74 3.38 7.92 -15.86
C VAL A 74 4.06 7.85 -17.23
N GLY A 75 3.57 7.02 -18.15
CA GLY A 75 4.17 6.87 -19.49
C GLY A 75 4.06 8.13 -20.33
N ILE A 76 2.88 8.76 -20.36
CA ILE A 76 2.63 9.98 -21.15
C ILE A 76 3.23 11.19 -20.44
N LEU A 77 2.86 11.43 -19.18
CA LEU A 77 3.24 12.67 -18.48
C LEU A 77 4.71 12.65 -18.08
N GLY A 78 5.24 11.49 -17.68
CA GLY A 78 6.67 11.32 -17.44
C GLY A 78 7.48 11.48 -18.72
N GLY A 79 7.02 10.92 -19.84
CA GLY A 79 7.69 11.05 -21.14
C GLY A 79 7.75 12.50 -21.66
N PHE A 80 6.67 13.26 -21.55
CA PHE A 80 6.61 14.64 -22.05
C PHE A 80 7.17 15.69 -21.08
N PHE A 81 6.96 15.51 -19.77
CA PHE A 81 7.24 16.54 -18.76
C PHE A 81 8.33 16.15 -17.75
N GLY A 82 8.93 14.96 -17.86
CA GLY A 82 9.97 14.49 -16.94
C GLY A 82 11.21 15.39 -16.88
N SER A 83 11.50 16.12 -17.96
CA SER A 83 12.58 17.12 -18.01
C SER A 83 12.26 18.45 -17.30
N HIS A 84 11.01 18.64 -16.83
CA HIS A 84 10.54 19.88 -16.21
C HIS A 84 10.03 19.62 -14.77
N PRO A 85 10.91 19.60 -13.76
CA PRO A 85 10.56 19.18 -12.40
C PRO A 85 9.43 19.99 -11.75
N ALA A 86 9.41 21.32 -11.98
CA ALA A 86 8.37 22.19 -11.42
C ALA A 86 6.98 21.89 -12.02
N LEU A 87 6.92 21.68 -13.34
CA LEU A 87 5.67 21.33 -14.02
C LEU A 87 5.20 19.92 -13.63
N MET A 88 6.14 18.97 -13.51
CA MET A 88 5.84 17.62 -13.07
C MET A 88 5.28 17.59 -11.64
N THR A 89 5.77 18.46 -10.76
CA THR A 89 5.25 18.62 -9.40
C THR A 89 3.80 19.12 -9.40
N LEU A 90 3.48 20.10 -10.25
CA LEU A 90 2.11 20.60 -10.41
C LEU A 90 1.18 19.51 -10.96
N ILE A 91 1.65 18.76 -11.95
CA ILE A 91 0.92 17.62 -12.52
C ILE A 91 0.67 16.56 -11.45
N ALA A 92 1.70 16.17 -10.69
CA ALA A 92 1.58 15.20 -9.60
C ALA A 92 0.53 15.65 -8.57
N PHE A 93 0.50 16.92 -8.19
CA PHE A 93 -0.53 17.47 -7.30
C PHE A 93 -1.94 17.28 -7.86
N VAL A 94 -2.17 17.61 -9.13
CA VAL A 94 -3.49 17.46 -9.77
C VAL A 94 -3.90 15.98 -9.85
N LEU A 95 -2.96 15.09 -10.20
CA LEU A 95 -3.21 13.66 -10.23
C LEU A 95 -3.59 13.13 -8.84
N PHE A 96 -2.79 13.44 -7.81
CA PHE A 96 -3.09 13.02 -6.44
C PHE A 96 -4.44 13.59 -5.98
N LEU A 97 -4.75 14.85 -6.28
CA LEU A 97 -6.04 15.47 -5.96
C LEU A 97 -7.21 14.69 -6.55
N TYR A 98 -7.11 14.31 -7.83
CA TYR A 98 -8.12 13.50 -8.49
C TYR A 98 -8.28 12.11 -7.82
N LYS A 99 -7.18 11.41 -7.53
CA LYS A 99 -7.25 10.08 -6.91
C LYS A 99 -7.79 10.13 -5.48
N PHE A 100 -7.36 11.10 -4.67
CA PHE A 100 -7.86 11.29 -3.32
C PHE A 100 -9.33 11.73 -3.29
N ALA A 101 -9.77 12.52 -4.29
CA ALA A 101 -11.19 12.82 -4.46
C ALA A 101 -12.01 11.56 -4.80
N CYS A 102 -11.48 10.66 -5.63
CA CYS A 102 -12.11 9.35 -5.89
C CYS A 102 -12.16 8.47 -4.64
N MET A 103 -11.09 8.48 -3.86
CA MET A 103 -11.02 7.74 -2.59
C MET A 103 -12.05 8.25 -1.57
N SER A 104 -12.22 9.57 -1.47
CA SER A 104 -13.18 10.21 -0.55
C SER A 104 -14.66 9.94 -0.90
N LYS A 105 -14.98 9.69 -2.18
CA LYS A 105 -16.33 9.33 -2.65
C LYS A 105 -16.83 7.98 -2.11
N GLY A 106 -15.94 7.10 -1.64
CA GLY A 106 -16.27 5.78 -1.12
C GLY A 106 -16.57 4.73 -2.19
N SER A 107 -17.37 5.07 -3.21
CA SER A 107 -17.68 4.12 -4.30
C SER A 107 -16.43 3.73 -5.11
N LEU A 108 -15.49 4.66 -5.30
CA LEU A 108 -14.22 4.46 -6.01
C LEU A 108 -13.03 4.32 -5.05
N PHE A 109 -13.26 3.86 -3.83
CA PHE A 109 -12.24 3.79 -2.79
C PHE A 109 -11.02 2.96 -3.20
N LEU A 110 -11.22 1.74 -3.75
CA LEU A 110 -10.09 0.88 -4.13
C LEU A 110 -9.34 1.43 -5.33
N PHE A 111 -10.06 1.99 -6.30
CA PHE A 111 -9.45 2.69 -7.43
C PHE A 111 -8.54 3.82 -6.93
N GLY A 112 -9.04 4.67 -6.01
CA GLY A 112 -8.27 5.76 -5.42
C GLY A 112 -7.07 5.26 -4.61
N ALA A 113 -7.29 4.32 -3.67
CA ALA A 113 -6.25 3.79 -2.79
C ALA A 113 -5.10 3.13 -3.57
N ASN A 114 -5.43 2.24 -4.52
CA ASN A 114 -4.45 1.58 -5.36
C ASN A 114 -3.76 2.57 -6.30
N SER A 115 -4.52 3.51 -6.89
CA SER A 115 -3.94 4.51 -7.79
C SER A 115 -2.96 5.42 -7.08
N VAL A 116 -3.28 5.94 -5.89
CA VAL A 116 -2.34 6.81 -5.15
C VAL A 116 -1.07 6.04 -4.80
N LEU A 117 -1.19 4.79 -4.34
CA LEU A 117 -0.04 3.97 -3.99
C LEU A 117 0.82 3.66 -5.22
N SER A 118 0.24 3.08 -6.28
CA SER A 118 0.96 2.77 -7.52
C SER A 118 1.54 4.03 -8.16
N LEU A 119 0.77 5.11 -8.27
CA LEU A 119 1.25 6.36 -8.86
C LEU A 119 2.40 6.95 -8.06
N SER A 120 2.35 6.93 -6.72
CA SER A 120 3.44 7.43 -5.88
C SER A 120 4.73 6.63 -6.09
N ILE A 121 4.63 5.29 -6.15
CA ILE A 121 5.79 4.41 -6.38
C ILE A 121 6.33 4.62 -7.80
N MET A 122 5.44 4.66 -8.80
CA MET A 122 5.85 4.79 -10.20
C MET A 122 6.46 6.15 -10.49
N LEU A 123 5.88 7.26 -9.99
CA LEU A 123 6.46 8.59 -10.11
C LEU A 123 7.82 8.69 -9.43
N HIS A 124 7.99 8.02 -8.28
CA HIS A 124 9.26 7.99 -7.60
C HIS A 124 10.34 7.35 -8.46
N PHE A 125 10.11 6.11 -8.93
CA PHE A 125 11.08 5.44 -9.79
C PHE A 125 11.28 6.14 -11.13
N ALA A 126 10.21 6.65 -11.74
CA ALA A 126 10.27 7.34 -13.03
C ALA A 126 11.11 8.62 -12.99
N SER A 127 11.38 9.19 -11.81
CA SER A 127 12.22 10.37 -11.66
C SER A 127 13.71 10.05 -11.75
N TYR A 128 14.10 8.78 -11.67
CA TYR A 128 15.49 8.35 -11.75
C TYR A 128 15.86 7.93 -13.19
N PRO A 129 16.97 8.43 -13.75
CA PRO A 129 17.39 8.11 -15.12
C PRO A 129 17.71 6.63 -15.36
N THR A 130 18.00 5.88 -14.30
CA THR A 130 18.35 4.44 -14.36
C THR A 130 17.13 3.53 -14.47
N THR A 131 15.92 4.07 -14.28
CA THR A 131 14.69 3.29 -14.31
C THR A 131 14.23 3.05 -15.74
N ASP A 132 14.01 1.78 -16.10
CA ASP A 132 13.28 1.43 -17.31
C ASP A 132 11.77 1.66 -17.08
N LEU A 133 11.23 2.72 -17.70
CA LEU A 133 9.82 3.09 -17.60
C LEU A 133 8.89 2.03 -18.20
N ASN A 134 9.29 1.35 -19.29
CA ASN A 134 8.45 0.36 -19.93
C ASN A 134 8.33 -0.88 -19.05
N ASP A 135 9.44 -1.31 -18.43
CA ASP A 135 9.44 -2.39 -17.47
C ASP A 135 8.61 -2.04 -16.22
N LEU A 136 8.76 -0.83 -15.69
CA LEU A 136 7.97 -0.35 -14.55
C LEU A 136 6.46 -0.33 -14.83
N ILE A 137 6.05 0.20 -15.99
CA ILE A 137 4.63 0.28 -16.38
C ILE A 137 4.06 -1.11 -16.66
N SER A 138 4.78 -1.95 -17.39
CA SER A 138 4.35 -3.31 -17.71
C SER A 138 4.27 -4.17 -16.45
N SER A 139 5.25 -4.09 -15.55
CA SER A 139 5.24 -4.76 -14.25
C SER A 139 4.03 -4.36 -13.40
N ASN A 140 3.69 -3.06 -13.32
CA ASN A 140 2.49 -2.63 -12.61
C ASN A 140 1.20 -3.21 -13.26
N PHE A 141 1.09 -3.20 -14.58
CA PHE A 141 -0.08 -3.75 -15.27
C PHE A 141 -0.22 -5.26 -15.06
N ILE A 142 0.86 -6.02 -15.31
CA ILE A 142 0.89 -7.48 -15.16
C ILE A 142 0.62 -7.86 -13.70
N ALA A 143 1.23 -7.17 -12.73
CA ALA A 143 0.99 -7.44 -11.31
C ALA A 143 -0.48 -7.26 -10.91
N ASN A 144 -1.13 -6.18 -11.35
CA ASN A 144 -2.56 -5.96 -11.05
C ASN A 144 -3.44 -7.01 -11.75
N PHE A 145 -3.15 -7.36 -13.00
CA PHE A 145 -3.87 -8.39 -13.74
C PHE A 145 -3.77 -9.76 -13.06
N ILE A 146 -2.55 -10.18 -12.73
CA ILE A 146 -2.28 -11.43 -12.02
C ILE A 146 -2.92 -11.41 -10.62
N SER A 147 -2.87 -10.28 -9.91
CA SER A 147 -3.49 -10.15 -8.59
C SER A 147 -5.00 -10.40 -8.63
N VAL A 148 -5.69 -9.94 -9.68
CA VAL A 148 -7.13 -10.24 -9.87
C VAL A 148 -7.35 -11.73 -10.10
N ILE A 149 -6.55 -12.35 -10.98
CA ILE A 149 -6.63 -13.80 -11.25
C ILE A 149 -6.41 -14.60 -9.97
N ILE A 150 -5.32 -14.30 -9.24
CA ILE A 150 -4.99 -14.94 -7.97
C ILE A 150 -6.13 -14.75 -6.97
N ALA A 151 -6.69 -13.55 -6.85
CA ALA A 151 -7.77 -13.29 -5.90
C ALA A 151 -9.02 -14.11 -6.21
N TYR A 152 -9.41 -14.23 -7.48
CA TYR A 152 -10.51 -15.11 -7.87
C TYR A 152 -10.19 -16.58 -7.64
N LEU A 153 -9.00 -17.04 -8.04
CA LEU A 153 -8.57 -18.42 -7.88
C LEU A 153 -8.57 -18.84 -6.40
N VAL A 154 -7.96 -18.03 -5.54
CA VAL A 154 -7.85 -18.33 -4.12
C VAL A 154 -9.21 -18.22 -3.42
N THR A 155 -10.07 -17.29 -3.84
CA THR A 155 -11.45 -17.23 -3.34
C THR A 155 -12.28 -18.45 -3.78
N PHE A 156 -12.03 -18.97 -4.98
CA PHE A 156 -12.66 -20.19 -5.49
C PHE A 156 -12.17 -21.44 -4.76
N CYS A 157 -10.85 -21.58 -4.56
CA CYS A 157 -10.25 -22.72 -3.86
C CYS A 157 -10.56 -22.74 -2.36
N ILE A 158 -10.75 -21.58 -1.74
CA ILE A 158 -11.00 -21.43 -0.30
C ILE A 158 -12.28 -20.61 -0.12
N PRO A 159 -13.48 -21.13 -0.40
CA PRO A 159 -14.73 -20.36 -0.33
C PRO A 159 -15.14 -20.02 1.11
N ASP A 160 -15.99 -19.01 1.31
CA ASP A 160 -16.55 -18.68 2.65
C ASP A 160 -17.52 -19.79 3.09
N THR A 161 -17.58 -20.11 4.38
CA THR A 161 -18.54 -21.09 4.93
C THR A 161 -19.94 -20.53 5.06
N GLN A 162 -20.03 -19.25 5.42
CA GLN A 162 -21.28 -18.53 5.53
C GLN A 162 -21.21 -17.25 4.69
N PRO A 163 -22.31 -16.85 4.02
CA PRO A 163 -22.34 -15.58 3.31
C PRO A 163 -21.96 -14.42 4.22
N ARG A 164 -20.91 -13.68 3.87
CA ARG A 164 -20.53 -12.47 4.61
C ARG A 164 -21.59 -11.39 4.42
N GLN A 165 -21.92 -10.70 5.51
CA GLN A 165 -22.80 -9.55 5.41
C GLN A 165 -22.12 -8.45 4.60
N PRO A 166 -22.83 -7.80 3.65
CA PRO A 166 -22.32 -6.64 2.95
C PRO A 166 -21.99 -5.55 3.97
N ILE A 167 -20.85 -4.88 3.81
CA ILE A 167 -20.51 -3.71 4.62
C ILE A 167 -21.61 -2.66 4.43
N THR A 168 -22.28 -2.29 5.52
CA THR A 168 -23.31 -1.25 5.52
C THR A 168 -22.71 0.06 5.03
N ARG A 169 -23.11 0.51 3.84
CA ARG A 169 -22.69 1.82 3.33
C ARG A 169 -23.31 2.91 4.19
N PRO A 170 -22.56 3.95 4.59
CA PRO A 170 -23.15 5.09 5.27
C PRO A 170 -24.31 5.65 4.43
N THR A 171 -25.48 5.78 5.04
CA THR A 171 -26.73 6.18 4.37
C THR A 171 -26.70 7.62 3.88
N GLU A 172 -25.86 8.47 4.49
CA GLU A 172 -25.75 9.88 4.15
C GLU A 172 -24.58 10.15 3.20
N PRO A 173 -24.83 10.86 2.08
CA PRO A 173 -23.76 11.30 1.20
C PRO A 173 -22.88 12.31 1.93
N LYS A 174 -21.57 12.08 1.85
CA LYS A 174 -20.56 12.90 2.50
C LYS A 174 -20.65 14.36 2.02
N GLY A 175 -20.62 15.30 2.96
CA GLY A 175 -20.63 16.73 2.65
C GLY A 175 -19.51 17.14 1.69
N SER A 176 -19.83 17.99 0.71
CA SER A 176 -18.88 18.44 -0.31
C SER A 176 -17.64 19.15 0.27
N HIS A 177 -17.82 19.92 1.36
CA HIS A 177 -16.72 20.55 2.10
C HIS A 177 -15.73 19.52 2.66
N ARG A 178 -16.25 18.40 3.18
CA ARG A 178 -15.44 17.34 3.77
C ARG A 178 -14.66 16.62 2.69
N MET A 179 -15.29 16.32 1.56
CA MET A 179 -14.60 15.70 0.43
C MET A 179 -13.44 16.57 -0.10
N ARG A 180 -13.66 17.88 -0.21
CA ARG A 180 -12.61 18.83 -0.62
C ARG A 180 -11.46 18.88 0.39
N HIS A 181 -11.77 18.92 1.68
CA HIS A 181 -10.76 18.88 2.74
C HIS A 181 -9.87 17.65 2.62
N GLU A 182 -10.49 16.47 2.57
CA GLU A 182 -9.79 15.20 2.49
C GLU A 182 -8.93 15.10 1.23
N ALA A 183 -9.48 15.49 0.08
CA ALA A 183 -8.77 15.44 -1.20
C ALA A 183 -7.56 16.39 -1.24
N LEU A 184 -7.74 17.64 -0.79
CA LEU A 184 -6.66 18.63 -0.76
C LEU A 184 -5.58 18.25 0.27
N MET A 185 -5.98 17.75 1.43
CA MET A 185 -5.04 17.31 2.46
C MET A 185 -4.18 16.14 1.93
N GLY A 186 -4.81 15.10 1.40
CA GLY A 186 -4.11 13.96 0.83
C GLY A 186 -3.17 14.37 -0.31
N ALA A 187 -3.66 15.16 -1.27
CA ALA A 187 -2.88 15.60 -2.41
C ALA A 187 -1.66 16.43 -2.02
N SER A 188 -1.83 17.37 -1.09
CA SER A 188 -0.75 18.23 -0.62
C SER A 188 0.34 17.42 0.07
N ILE A 189 -0.03 16.47 0.94
CA ILE A 189 0.95 15.66 1.68
C ILE A 189 1.65 14.66 0.75
N ALA A 190 0.93 14.00 -0.17
CA ALA A 190 1.53 13.11 -1.15
C ALA A 190 2.50 13.86 -2.09
N THR A 191 2.15 15.08 -2.51
CA THR A 191 3.02 15.92 -3.33
C THR A 191 4.26 16.39 -2.56
N LEU A 192 4.11 16.81 -1.30
CA LEU A 192 5.25 17.14 -0.45
C LEU A 192 6.16 15.92 -0.24
N SER A 193 5.58 14.74 -0.02
CA SER A 193 6.34 13.49 0.05
C SER A 193 7.09 13.22 -1.24
N PHE A 194 6.46 13.42 -2.40
CA PHE A 194 7.12 13.29 -3.70
C PHE A 194 8.31 14.25 -3.81
N ILE A 195 8.13 15.55 -3.52
CA ILE A 195 9.20 16.57 -3.57
C ILE A 195 10.37 16.18 -2.67
N VAL A 196 10.10 15.80 -1.40
CA VAL A 196 11.15 15.40 -0.45
C VAL A 196 11.96 14.22 -0.99
N PHE A 197 11.28 13.20 -1.53
CA PHE A 197 11.95 12.03 -2.08
C PHE A 197 12.83 12.34 -3.29
N GLN A 198 12.42 13.31 -4.12
CA GLN A 198 13.23 13.75 -5.25
C GLN A 198 14.39 14.65 -4.86
N VAL A 199 14.18 15.60 -3.94
CA VAL A 199 15.22 16.57 -3.53
C VAL A 199 16.32 15.90 -2.73
N PHE A 200 15.99 14.93 -1.87
CA PHE A 200 16.96 14.22 -1.02
C PHE A 200 17.45 12.90 -1.62
N ASP A 201 17.11 12.61 -2.88
CA ASP A 201 17.52 11.39 -3.58
C ASP A 201 17.29 10.10 -2.76
N LEU A 202 16.04 9.91 -2.33
CA LEU A 202 15.66 8.83 -1.40
C LEU A 202 15.25 7.54 -2.14
N GLN A 203 16.02 7.14 -3.17
CA GLN A 203 15.69 6.01 -4.05
C GLN A 203 15.47 4.68 -3.29
N ASP A 204 16.29 4.43 -2.28
CA ASP A 204 16.23 3.19 -1.49
C ASP A 204 15.13 3.18 -0.42
N SER A 205 14.47 4.32 -0.20
CA SER A 205 13.50 4.55 0.87
C SER A 205 12.04 4.34 0.45
N MET A 206 11.77 3.55 -0.60
CA MET A 206 10.40 3.28 -1.10
C MET A 206 9.43 2.85 0.01
N SER A 207 9.89 2.09 1.01
CA SER A 207 9.06 1.68 2.16
C SER A 207 8.55 2.86 3.00
N ALA A 208 9.37 3.92 3.14
CA ALA A 208 9.00 5.15 3.83
C ALA A 208 7.98 5.94 3.01
N GLN A 209 8.15 6.03 1.69
CA GLN A 209 7.19 6.69 0.80
C GLN A 209 5.82 5.99 0.82
N ALA A 210 5.81 4.67 0.68
CA ALA A 210 4.59 3.87 0.77
C ALA A 210 3.91 4.05 2.13
N THR A 211 4.69 4.18 3.21
CA THR A 211 4.15 4.48 4.54
C THR A 211 3.47 5.85 4.60
N THR A 212 4.09 6.90 4.04
CA THR A 212 3.46 8.23 3.95
C THR A 212 2.09 8.15 3.28
N ILE A 213 1.99 7.44 2.16
CA ILE A 213 0.71 7.26 1.44
C ILE A 213 -0.30 6.46 2.24
N LEU A 214 0.11 5.33 2.83
CA LEU A 214 -0.78 4.50 3.64
C LEU A 214 -1.32 5.28 4.84
N LEU A 215 -0.53 6.18 5.45
CA LEU A 215 -0.99 7.04 6.55
C LEU A 215 -2.15 7.96 6.17
N LEU A 216 -2.28 8.27 4.88
CA LEU A 216 -3.32 9.14 4.34
C LEU A 216 -4.60 8.37 4.01
N PHE A 217 -4.62 7.04 4.08
CA PHE A 217 -5.81 6.24 3.77
C PHE A 217 -7.04 6.55 4.64
N PRO A 218 -6.90 6.89 5.94
CA PRO A 218 -8.01 7.38 6.74
C PRO A 218 -8.56 8.74 6.27
N MET A 219 -7.81 9.49 5.47
CA MET A 219 -8.19 10.77 4.86
C MET A 219 -8.46 11.94 5.82
N HIS A 220 -8.28 11.78 7.13
CA HIS A 220 -8.45 12.86 8.10
C HIS A 220 -7.43 12.75 9.24
N TRP A 221 -7.19 13.87 9.93
CA TRP A 221 -6.16 13.99 10.99
C TRP A 221 -6.28 12.91 12.08
N ASN A 222 -7.45 12.79 12.72
CA ASN A 222 -7.64 11.82 13.81
C ASN A 222 -7.40 10.36 13.36
N GLY A 223 -7.72 10.06 12.10
CA GLY A 223 -7.53 8.74 11.50
C GLY A 223 -6.05 8.48 11.21
N ALA A 224 -5.35 9.47 10.64
CA ALA A 224 -3.91 9.40 10.41
C ALA A 224 -3.14 9.24 11.73
N LEU A 225 -3.51 9.99 12.78
CA LEU A 225 -2.92 9.86 14.12
C LEU A 225 -3.14 8.46 14.73
N GLY A 226 -4.38 7.96 14.68
CA GLY A 226 -4.70 6.62 15.17
C GLY A 226 -3.99 5.52 14.40
N TYR A 227 -3.86 5.68 13.07
CA TYR A 227 -3.19 4.71 12.21
C TYR A 227 -1.66 4.78 12.32
N ALA A 228 -1.06 5.94 12.56
CA ALA A 228 0.38 6.10 12.69
C ALA A 228 1.00 5.19 13.75
N ARG A 229 0.37 5.10 14.93
CA ARG A 229 0.84 4.18 15.98
C ARG A 229 0.77 2.72 15.52
N LYS A 230 -0.34 2.34 14.87
CA LYS A 230 -0.52 0.98 14.37
C LYS A 230 0.48 0.64 13.27
N ARG A 231 0.75 1.58 12.36
CA ARG A 231 1.73 1.47 11.30
C ARG A 231 3.13 1.32 11.85
N ALA A 232 3.54 2.12 12.83
CA ALA A 232 4.84 1.99 13.49
C ALA A 232 5.02 0.59 14.12
N MET A 233 4.03 0.11 14.86
CA MET A 233 4.06 -1.23 15.45
C MET A 233 4.12 -2.32 14.37
N GLY A 234 3.31 -2.20 13.31
CA GLY A 234 3.28 -3.17 12.22
C GLY A 234 4.62 -3.22 11.47
N THR A 235 5.24 -2.07 11.23
CA THR A 235 6.58 -1.99 10.64
C THR A 235 7.62 -2.69 11.50
N LEU A 236 7.62 -2.44 12.82
CA LEU A 236 8.55 -3.10 13.73
C LEU A 236 8.37 -4.62 13.69
N LEU A 237 7.13 -5.12 13.77
CA LEU A 237 6.84 -6.56 13.69
C LEU A 237 7.29 -7.17 12.35
N GLY A 238 6.97 -6.52 11.23
CA GLY A 238 7.33 -6.99 9.89
C GLY A 238 8.84 -7.02 9.67
N VAL A 239 9.56 -5.99 10.12
CA VAL A 239 11.01 -5.93 10.03
C VAL A 239 11.67 -6.96 10.96
N THR A 240 11.23 -7.08 12.21
CA THR A 240 11.77 -8.09 13.14
C THR A 240 11.57 -9.51 12.59
N PHE A 241 10.42 -9.81 12.01
CA PHE A 241 10.19 -11.10 11.35
C PHE A 241 11.10 -11.28 10.14
N GLY A 242 11.26 -10.26 9.29
CA GLY A 242 12.17 -10.30 8.15
C GLY A 242 13.62 -10.57 8.55
N ILE A 243 14.12 -9.92 9.60
CA ILE A 243 15.45 -10.17 10.17
C ILE A 243 15.55 -11.60 10.70
N ALA A 244 14.54 -12.09 11.42
CA ALA A 244 14.53 -13.46 11.94
C ALA A 244 14.59 -14.51 10.82
N VAL A 245 13.83 -14.30 9.73
CA VAL A 245 13.89 -15.16 8.54
C VAL A 245 15.26 -15.07 7.88
N GLN A 246 15.85 -13.89 7.76
CA GLN A 246 17.20 -13.75 7.20
C GLN A 246 18.25 -14.47 8.04
N LEU A 247 18.17 -14.37 9.37
CA LEU A 247 19.09 -15.09 10.26
C LEU A 247 18.91 -16.60 10.16
N LEU A 248 17.67 -17.07 9.96
CA LEU A 248 17.37 -18.49 9.76
C LEU A 248 17.89 -19.01 8.41
N LEU A 249 17.72 -18.25 7.34
CA LEU A 249 18.15 -18.64 6.00
C LEU A 249 19.64 -18.42 5.77
N TYR A 250 20.24 -17.39 6.36
CA TYR A 250 21.63 -17.00 6.16
C TYR A 250 21.99 -16.96 4.66
N ASP A 251 22.94 -17.79 4.20
CA ASP A 251 23.36 -17.91 2.80
C ASP A 251 22.28 -18.51 1.87
N TRP A 252 21.20 -19.04 2.42
CA TRP A 252 20.14 -19.76 1.70
C TRP A 252 18.98 -18.84 1.30
N SER A 253 19.14 -17.52 1.50
CA SER A 253 18.14 -16.49 1.15
C SER A 253 17.81 -16.40 -0.35
N GLY A 254 18.65 -16.97 -1.22
CA GLY A 254 18.38 -17.12 -2.65
C GLY A 254 17.51 -18.33 -3.02
N LEU A 255 17.31 -19.28 -2.11
CA LEU A 255 16.55 -20.50 -2.40
C LEU A 255 15.06 -20.27 -2.18
N LEU A 256 14.33 -20.07 -3.29
CA LEU A 256 12.87 -19.83 -3.26
C LEU A 256 12.10 -20.91 -2.49
N VAL A 257 12.54 -22.17 -2.56
CA VAL A 257 11.92 -23.29 -1.82
C VAL A 257 11.91 -23.06 -0.30
N LEU A 258 12.87 -22.30 0.25
CA LEU A 258 12.95 -21.98 1.67
C LEU A 258 12.30 -20.63 2.00
N VAL A 259 12.45 -19.65 1.11
CA VAL A 259 11.87 -18.31 1.27
C VAL A 259 10.35 -18.33 1.21
N VAL A 260 9.78 -19.04 0.24
CA VAL A 260 8.34 -19.05 -0.05
C VAL A 260 7.51 -19.55 1.15
N PRO A 261 7.86 -20.68 1.81
CA PRO A 261 7.17 -21.11 3.03
C PRO A 261 7.28 -20.10 4.17
N LEU A 262 8.44 -19.47 4.37
CA LEU A 262 8.64 -18.50 5.46
C LEU A 262 7.85 -17.20 5.21
N LEU A 263 7.79 -16.74 3.96
CA LEU A 263 6.91 -15.63 3.57
C LEU A 263 5.45 -15.99 3.83
N TRP A 264 5.02 -17.21 3.49
CA TRP A 264 3.65 -17.67 3.73
C TRP A 264 3.33 -17.71 5.23
N ILE A 265 4.24 -18.22 6.07
CA ILE A 265 4.08 -18.25 7.54
C ILE A 265 3.96 -16.82 8.09
N GLY A 266 4.83 -15.90 7.67
CA GLY A 266 4.76 -14.50 8.07
C GLY A 266 3.47 -13.82 7.63
N ALA A 267 3.06 -14.06 6.38
CA ALA A 267 1.81 -13.55 5.84
C ALA A 267 0.58 -14.13 6.58
N MET A 268 0.62 -15.40 6.98
CA MET A 268 -0.42 -16.01 7.83
C MET A 268 -0.48 -15.36 9.21
N LEU A 269 0.65 -15.18 9.88
CA LEU A 269 0.72 -14.54 11.20
C LEU A 269 0.16 -13.11 11.18
N PHE A 270 0.54 -12.32 10.17
CA PHE A 270 0.12 -10.92 10.10
C PHE A 270 -1.28 -10.74 9.51
N SER A 271 -1.73 -11.64 8.63
CA SER A 271 -3.14 -11.67 8.20
C SER A 271 -4.07 -12.08 9.33
N TYR A 272 -3.63 -12.99 10.22
CA TYR A 272 -4.34 -13.30 11.46
C TYR A 272 -4.54 -12.05 12.33
N LEU A 273 -3.46 -11.28 12.56
CA LEU A 273 -3.56 -10.02 13.30
C LEU A 273 -4.49 -9.02 12.59
N HIS A 274 -4.34 -8.87 11.27
CA HIS A 274 -5.13 -7.93 10.47
C HIS A 274 -6.64 -8.21 10.55
N VAL A 275 -7.03 -9.46 10.33
CA VAL A 275 -8.43 -9.87 10.35
C VAL A 275 -9.00 -9.77 11.76
N LYS A 276 -8.25 -10.21 12.78
CA LYS A 276 -8.66 -10.09 14.19
C LYS A 276 -8.88 -8.65 14.64
N GLU A 277 -8.06 -7.72 14.15
CA GLU A 277 -8.23 -6.30 14.46
C GLU A 277 -9.49 -5.68 13.85
N SER A 278 -10.02 -6.28 12.77
CA SER A 278 -11.23 -5.82 12.05
C SER A 278 -11.27 -4.32 11.75
N SER A 279 -10.11 -3.66 11.69
CA SER A 279 -9.99 -2.20 11.69
C SER A 279 -9.58 -1.59 10.35
N GLY A 280 -9.71 -2.35 9.25
CA GLY A 280 -9.40 -1.93 7.88
C GLY A 280 -7.90 -1.75 7.60
N SER A 281 -7.24 -0.89 8.38
CA SER A 281 -5.80 -0.63 8.32
C SER A 281 -5.21 -0.75 9.73
N GLY A 282 -5.03 -1.99 10.17
CA GLY A 282 -4.55 -2.35 11.50
C GLY A 282 -3.03 -2.47 11.64
N VAL A 283 -2.54 -2.91 12.80
CA VAL A 283 -1.13 -3.31 12.99
C VAL A 283 -0.79 -4.47 12.05
N GLY A 284 -1.69 -5.44 11.90
CA GLY A 284 -1.49 -6.60 11.04
C GLY A 284 -1.35 -6.22 9.56
N PHE A 285 -2.17 -5.30 9.07
CA PHE A 285 -2.03 -4.75 7.71
C PHE A 285 -0.68 -4.04 7.52
N GLY A 286 -0.26 -3.28 8.54
CA GLY A 286 1.03 -2.62 8.56
C GLY A 286 2.21 -3.60 8.48
N ALA A 287 2.12 -4.72 9.20
CA ALA A 287 3.12 -5.79 9.17
C ALA A 287 3.11 -6.56 7.84
N LEU A 288 1.92 -6.90 7.29
CA LEU A 288 1.76 -7.56 5.99
C LEU A 288 2.44 -6.78 4.87
N THR A 289 2.12 -5.49 4.74
CA THR A 289 2.66 -4.64 3.69
C THR A 289 4.17 -4.40 3.89
N THR A 290 4.65 -4.28 5.13
CA THR A 290 6.10 -4.22 5.41
C THR A 290 6.81 -5.50 4.96
N LEU A 291 6.23 -6.66 5.26
CA LEU A 291 6.74 -7.96 4.83
C LEU A 291 6.75 -8.09 3.31
N GLY A 292 5.66 -7.69 2.65
CA GLY A 292 5.54 -7.72 1.20
C GLY A 292 6.56 -6.81 0.51
N ILE A 293 6.85 -5.64 1.06
CA ILE A 293 7.90 -4.77 0.54
C ILE A 293 9.29 -5.37 0.81
N LEU A 294 9.57 -5.90 2.01
CA LEU A 294 10.85 -6.53 2.35
C LEU A 294 11.20 -7.68 1.40
N PHE A 295 10.30 -8.65 1.27
CA PHE A 295 10.52 -9.82 0.44
C PHE A 295 10.42 -9.48 -1.05
N GLY A 296 9.40 -8.73 -1.45
CA GLY A 296 9.12 -8.43 -2.85
C GLY A 296 10.19 -7.55 -3.51
N GLN A 297 10.72 -6.56 -2.79
CA GLN A 297 11.66 -5.59 -3.37
C GLN A 297 13.12 -5.85 -2.98
N TYR A 298 13.40 -6.25 -1.75
CA TYR A 298 14.76 -6.18 -1.20
C TYR A 298 15.41 -7.54 -0.96
N LEU A 299 14.67 -8.64 -1.11
CA LEU A 299 15.25 -9.97 -1.09
C LEU A 299 15.96 -10.23 -2.44
N ALA A 300 17.27 -9.98 -2.43
CA ALA A 300 18.19 -10.23 -3.52
C ALA A 300 19.49 -10.87 -2.98
N PRO A 301 20.14 -11.78 -3.72
CA PRO A 301 21.41 -12.37 -3.32
C PRO A 301 22.48 -11.30 -3.07
N GLY A 302 23.21 -11.39 -1.95
CA GLY A 302 24.33 -10.50 -1.64
C GLY A 302 23.96 -9.11 -1.06
N ASN A 303 22.68 -8.81 -0.85
CA ASN A 303 22.25 -7.54 -0.26
C ASN A 303 22.31 -7.58 1.28
N ASP A 304 22.82 -6.54 1.94
CA ASP A 304 22.83 -6.45 3.40
C ASP A 304 21.41 -6.16 3.92
N LEU A 305 20.68 -7.23 4.21
CA LEU A 305 19.31 -7.14 4.68
C LEU A 305 19.22 -6.58 6.11
N ILE A 306 20.29 -6.66 6.93
CA ILE A 306 20.30 -6.14 8.30
C ILE A 306 20.40 -4.62 8.27
N PHE A 307 21.36 -4.07 7.50
CA PHE A 307 21.45 -2.62 7.29
C PHE A 307 20.17 -2.10 6.65
N SER A 308 19.68 -2.75 5.59
CA SER A 308 18.44 -2.39 4.91
C SER A 308 17.22 -2.41 5.84
N ALA A 309 17.18 -3.35 6.79
CA ALA A 309 16.13 -3.45 7.78
C ALA A 309 16.21 -2.30 8.81
N MET A 310 17.38 -1.97 9.33
CA MET A 310 17.58 -0.87 10.28
C MET A 310 17.34 0.51 9.64
N TYR A 311 17.85 0.71 8.42
CA TYR A 311 17.57 1.90 7.62
C TYR A 311 16.07 2.06 7.37
N ARG A 312 15.34 0.96 7.18
CA ARG A 312 13.88 0.98 7.01
C ARG A 312 13.13 1.35 8.28
N VAL A 313 13.52 0.81 9.43
CA VAL A 313 12.90 1.19 10.70
C VAL A 313 13.07 2.69 10.93
N SER A 314 14.29 3.20 10.79
CA SER A 314 14.59 4.62 10.99
C SER A 314 13.87 5.52 9.98
N SER A 315 13.96 5.23 8.67
CA SER A 315 13.29 6.03 7.62
C SER A 315 11.77 6.01 7.74
N ILE A 316 11.15 4.87 8.06
CA ILE A 316 9.70 4.79 8.25
C ILE A 316 9.26 5.56 9.49
N LEU A 317 9.96 5.43 10.62
CA LEU A 317 9.61 6.18 11.84
C LEU A 317 9.72 7.69 11.62
N PHE A 318 10.79 8.13 10.94
CA PHE A 318 10.94 9.53 10.56
C PHE A 318 9.81 9.99 9.64
N ALA A 319 9.50 9.22 8.59
CA ALA A 319 8.41 9.52 7.66
C ALA A 319 7.05 9.59 8.37
N ILE A 320 6.78 8.72 9.35
CA ILE A 320 5.54 8.77 10.16
C ILE A 320 5.45 10.11 10.90
N VAL A 321 6.51 10.52 11.60
CA VAL A 321 6.52 11.78 12.36
C VAL A 321 6.36 12.98 11.44
N ALA A 322 7.16 13.05 10.37
CA ALA A 322 7.10 14.14 9.40
C ALA A 322 5.73 14.24 8.72
N THR A 323 5.15 13.09 8.33
CA THR A 323 3.81 13.02 7.72
C THR A 323 2.74 13.49 8.69
N LEU A 324 2.79 13.07 9.96
CA LEU A 324 1.83 13.53 10.96
C LEU A 324 1.93 15.04 11.20
N LEU A 325 3.13 15.59 11.38
CA LEU A 325 3.30 17.03 11.55
C LEU A 325 2.73 17.81 10.35
N THR A 326 3.03 17.35 9.15
CA THR A 326 2.52 17.95 7.90
C THR A 326 1.00 17.83 7.81
N THR A 327 0.44 16.67 8.18
CA THR A 327 -1.01 16.43 8.20
C THR A 327 -1.69 17.39 9.16
N TYR A 328 -1.15 17.57 10.36
CA TYR A 328 -1.70 18.50 11.35
C TYR A 328 -1.71 19.94 10.84
N LEU A 329 -0.59 20.40 10.27
CA LEU A 329 -0.46 21.76 9.74
C LEU A 329 -1.45 22.02 8.60
N ILE A 330 -1.54 21.11 7.64
CA ILE A 330 -2.46 21.24 6.49
C ILE A 330 -3.90 21.11 6.94
N HIS A 331 -4.22 20.18 7.84
CA HIS A 331 -5.56 20.04 8.40
C HIS A 331 -6.00 21.34 9.09
N ARG A 332 -5.13 21.93 9.93
CA ARG A 332 -5.39 23.21 10.58
C ARG A 332 -5.58 24.32 9.56
N LEU A 333 -4.72 24.42 8.54
CA LEU A 333 -4.85 25.41 7.47
C LEU A 333 -6.18 25.30 6.73
N LEU A 334 -6.55 24.10 6.28
CA LEU A 334 -7.79 23.85 5.54
C LEU A 334 -9.04 24.13 6.38
N ASN A 335 -8.98 23.96 7.71
CA ASN A 335 -10.08 24.30 8.61
C ASN A 335 -10.35 25.81 8.74
N HIS A 336 -9.44 26.69 8.30
CA HIS A 336 -9.71 28.14 8.29
C HIS A 336 -10.68 28.55 7.17
N PHE A 337 -10.84 27.72 6.13
CA PHE A 337 -11.70 28.05 4.99
C PHE A 337 -13.04 27.32 5.11
N LYS A 338 -14.15 28.07 5.04
CA LYS A 338 -15.52 27.50 5.05
C LYS A 338 -15.72 26.42 3.96
N ALA A 339 -15.06 26.56 2.81
CA ALA A 339 -15.17 25.65 1.68
C ALA A 339 -14.54 24.25 1.94
N THR A 340 -13.66 24.15 2.94
CA THR A 340 -12.89 22.93 3.29
C THR A 340 -12.94 22.66 4.79
N GLN A 341 -13.89 23.23 5.52
CA GLN A 341 -13.98 23.07 6.96
C GLN A 341 -14.43 21.65 7.29
N PHE A 342 -13.61 20.87 8.01
CA PHE A 342 -13.94 19.49 8.38
C PHE A 342 -14.80 19.40 9.65
N GLY A 343 -14.70 20.40 10.53
CA GLY A 343 -15.14 20.33 11.93
C GLY A 343 -13.93 20.18 12.87
N GLN A 344 -14.12 20.46 14.17
CA GLN A 344 -13.07 20.33 15.19
C GLN A 344 -12.62 18.88 15.40
#